data_AF-A0A0S4XL78-F1
#
_entry.id   AF-A0A0S4XL78-F1
#
_cell.length_a   1.000
_cell.length_b   1.000
_cell.length_c   1.000
_cell.angle_alpha   90.00
_cell.angle_beta   90.00
_cell.angle_gamma   90.00
#
_symmetry.space_group_name_H-M   'P 1'
#
loop_
_entity.id
_entity.type
_entity.pdbx_description
1 polymer ?
#
loop_
_entity_poly.entity_id
_entity_poly.type
_entity_poly.pdbx_seq_one_letter_code
_entity_poly.pdbx_strand_id
1 'polypeptide(L)'
;MCTCQGAAFEYIFNIEHEAKKAGVRDNVDIKWISNESFLGDFGMGGMHLNVGGYTASSKIFAESLYSERKLSWIIGAHVNKVEAGKAHYELLDGTMGVEEFDFAMLIPPFAGVGLKAYNKSAEDITETLFAPNGFLKVDANYAAGAYENWKASDWPRTLQNPTYGNIFAVGIAFAPPHPISKPMSSPNGTMITPTPPRTGMPSAMMGKAVARSIVDMINGATKPTHTACMAEMGAACVASAGKGLFSGTAAAMTVYPVVPDFEKYPGIGRDIKMTTGEIGLAGHWIKHFLHFAFIWKAKLKPFWTIIPE
;
A
#
# COMPACT_ATOMS: atom_id res chain seq x y z
N MET A 1 7.73 11.54 -1.08
CA MET A 1 7.20 10.21 -1.45
C MET A 1 6.00 9.90 -0.57
N CYS A 2 4.86 9.48 -1.13
CA CYS A 2 3.69 8.97 -0.38
C CYS A 2 3.72 7.43 -0.35
N THR A 3 3.25 6.85 0.76
CA THR A 3 3.25 5.39 0.97
C THR A 3 1.90 4.70 0.89
N CYS A 4 0.78 5.40 1.10
CA CYS A 4 -0.54 4.77 1.12
C CYS A 4 -1.54 5.51 0.21
N GLN A 5 -1.44 5.26 -1.09
CA GLN A 5 -2.29 5.92 -2.10
C GLN A 5 -3.77 5.62 -1.92
N GLY A 6 -4.12 4.39 -1.50
CA GLY A 6 -5.51 4.01 -1.24
C GLY A 6 -6.18 4.84 -0.13
N ALA A 7 -5.43 5.26 0.89
CA ALA A 7 -5.96 6.12 1.95
C ALA A 7 -6.21 7.54 1.45
N ALA A 8 -5.32 8.08 0.60
CA ALA A 8 -5.52 9.37 -0.03
C ALA A 8 -6.74 9.37 -0.97
N PHE A 9 -6.86 8.31 -1.80
CA PHE A 9 -8.03 8.07 -2.63
C PHE A 9 -9.31 8.13 -1.79
N GLU A 10 -9.40 7.34 -0.71
CA GLU A 10 -10.55 7.34 0.18
C GLU A 10 -10.84 8.70 0.81
N TYR A 11 -9.82 9.40 1.29
CA TYR A 11 -10.00 10.68 1.95
C TYR A 11 -10.61 11.73 1.02
N ILE A 12 -10.07 11.84 -0.20
CA ILE A 12 -10.52 12.83 -1.18
C ILE A 12 -11.98 12.59 -1.58
N PHE A 13 -12.36 11.33 -1.84
CA PHE A 13 -13.75 11.03 -2.19
C PHE A 13 -14.72 11.23 -1.02
N ASN A 14 -14.29 11.05 0.23
CA ASN A 14 -15.13 11.37 1.38
C ASN A 14 -15.29 12.89 1.56
N ILE A 15 -14.26 13.70 1.34
CA ILE A 15 -14.37 15.17 1.35
C ILE A 15 -15.34 15.65 0.25
N GLU A 16 -15.20 15.12 -0.97
CA GLU A 16 -16.12 15.40 -2.07
C GLU A 16 -17.57 15.03 -1.72
N HIS A 17 -17.77 13.86 -1.13
CA HIS A 17 -19.09 13.39 -0.72
C HIS A 17 -19.73 14.32 0.33
N GLU A 18 -18.98 14.72 1.35
CA GLU A 18 -19.49 15.62 2.39
C GLU A 18 -19.77 17.02 1.83
N ALA A 19 -18.93 17.55 0.93
CA ALA A 19 -19.19 18.81 0.24
C ALA A 19 -20.48 18.77 -0.60
N LYS A 20 -20.73 17.65 -1.27
CA LYS A 20 -21.97 17.41 -2.04
C LYS A 20 -23.18 17.34 -1.13
N LYS A 21 -23.09 16.62 -0.01
CA LYS A 21 -24.15 16.51 0.99
C LYS A 21 -24.48 17.84 1.66
N ALA A 22 -23.48 18.68 1.89
CA ALA A 22 -23.66 20.03 2.42
C ALA A 22 -24.17 21.05 1.37
N GLY A 23 -24.28 20.65 0.09
CA GLY A 23 -24.76 21.53 -0.98
C GLY A 23 -23.74 22.58 -1.43
N VAL A 24 -22.45 22.39 -1.12
CA VAL A 24 -21.37 23.35 -1.41
C VAL A 24 -20.31 22.83 -2.37
N ARG A 25 -20.50 21.64 -2.95
CA ARG A 25 -19.48 20.99 -3.82
C ARG A 25 -19.01 21.88 -4.96
N ASP A 26 -19.88 22.66 -5.59
CA ASP A 26 -19.52 23.56 -6.70
C ASP A 26 -18.73 24.79 -6.23
N ASN A 27 -18.64 25.04 -4.92
CA ASN A 27 -17.83 26.11 -4.31
C ASN A 27 -16.48 25.60 -3.76
N VAL A 28 -16.12 24.34 -4.02
CA VAL A 28 -14.88 23.72 -3.50
C VAL A 28 -14.07 23.13 -4.65
N ASP A 29 -12.85 23.63 -4.83
CA ASP A 29 -11.87 23.01 -5.72
C ASP A 29 -11.13 21.90 -4.99
N ILE A 30 -11.17 20.69 -5.57
CA ILE A 30 -10.51 19.52 -4.99
C ILE A 30 -9.52 18.98 -6.02
N LYS A 31 -8.26 18.88 -5.60
CA LYS A 31 -7.15 18.42 -6.44
C LYS A 31 -6.32 17.36 -5.71
N TRP A 32 -5.98 16.30 -6.42
CA TRP A 32 -5.09 15.25 -5.91
C TRP A 32 -3.66 15.42 -6.43
N ILE A 33 -2.68 15.55 -5.55
CA ILE A 33 -1.26 15.59 -5.91
C ILE A 33 -0.58 14.29 -5.46
N SER A 34 0.01 13.55 -6.40
CA SER A 34 0.55 12.21 -6.18
C SER A 34 1.94 12.03 -6.76
N ASN A 35 2.76 11.22 -6.08
CA ASN A 35 4.03 10.72 -6.60
C ASN A 35 3.88 9.45 -7.44
N GLU A 36 2.66 9.00 -7.74
CA GLU A 36 2.40 7.95 -8.72
C GLU A 36 2.78 8.45 -10.12
N SER A 37 3.40 7.61 -10.95
CA SER A 37 3.76 7.97 -12.34
C SER A 37 2.54 8.06 -13.26
N PHE A 38 1.44 7.41 -12.88
CA PHE A 38 0.12 7.55 -13.47
C PHE A 38 -0.95 7.36 -12.38
N LEU A 39 -2.12 7.98 -12.56
CA LEU A 39 -3.20 7.86 -11.59
C LEU A 39 -3.67 6.40 -11.46
N GLY A 40 -3.79 5.88 -10.23
CA GLY A 40 -4.23 4.49 -10.01
C GLY A 40 -3.10 3.45 -10.09
N ASP A 41 -1.84 3.86 -9.96
CA ASP A 41 -0.71 2.95 -9.74
C ASP A 41 -0.80 2.25 -8.37
N PHE A 42 -1.31 2.98 -7.36
CA PHE A 42 -1.50 2.54 -5.98
C PHE A 42 -0.24 2.04 -5.24
N GLY A 43 0.95 2.31 -5.77
CA GLY A 43 2.23 1.83 -5.23
C GLY A 43 2.54 0.38 -5.59
N MET A 44 1.82 -0.17 -6.57
CA MET A 44 1.94 -1.57 -6.97
C MET A 44 1.99 -1.79 -8.49
N GLY A 45 2.35 -0.76 -9.24
CA GLY A 45 2.45 -0.79 -10.70
C GLY A 45 1.10 -0.83 -11.40
N GLY A 46 0.04 -0.35 -10.73
CA GLY A 46 -1.34 -0.48 -11.19
C GLY A 46 -1.83 -1.93 -11.22
N MET A 47 -3.02 -2.13 -11.76
CA MET A 47 -3.63 -3.46 -11.87
C MET A 47 -4.60 -3.54 -13.06
N HIS A 48 -4.82 -4.76 -13.54
CA HIS A 48 -5.86 -5.09 -14.50
C HIS A 48 -7.02 -5.73 -13.73
N LEU A 49 -8.15 -5.05 -13.70
CA LEU A 49 -9.34 -5.39 -12.92
C LEU A 49 -10.35 -6.05 -13.83
N ASN A 50 -10.91 -7.17 -13.40
CA ASN A 50 -12.18 -7.63 -13.95
C ASN A 50 -13.31 -6.76 -13.37
N VAL A 51 -13.96 -5.98 -14.23
CA VAL A 51 -15.08 -5.10 -13.91
C VAL A 51 -16.23 -5.49 -14.83
N GLY A 52 -17.31 -6.05 -14.30
CA GLY A 52 -18.53 -6.32 -15.07
C GLY A 52 -18.33 -7.18 -16.34
N GLY A 53 -17.36 -8.09 -16.35
CA GLY A 53 -17.09 -9.02 -17.46
C GLY A 53 -16.06 -8.53 -18.48
N TYR A 54 -15.45 -7.35 -18.30
CA TYR A 54 -14.33 -6.88 -19.09
C TYR A 54 -13.12 -6.54 -18.21
N THR A 55 -11.93 -6.56 -18.81
CA THR A 55 -10.68 -6.19 -18.13
C THR A 55 -10.38 -4.72 -18.34
N ALA A 56 -10.28 -3.95 -17.26
CA ALA A 56 -9.92 -2.54 -17.28
C ALA A 56 -8.66 -2.28 -16.47
N SER A 57 -7.82 -1.34 -16.90
CA SER A 57 -6.69 -0.90 -16.08
C SER A 57 -7.19 -0.05 -14.91
N SER A 58 -6.51 -0.12 -13.77
CA SER A 58 -6.77 0.75 -12.62
C SER A 58 -6.59 2.22 -12.95
N LYS A 59 -5.78 2.53 -13.97
CA LYS A 59 -5.65 3.88 -14.53
C LYS A 59 -6.98 4.40 -15.07
N ILE A 60 -7.60 3.67 -16.00
CA ILE A 60 -8.89 4.07 -16.59
C ILE A 60 -9.96 4.15 -15.51
N PHE A 61 -9.97 3.18 -14.59
CA PHE A 61 -10.89 3.15 -13.45
C PHE A 61 -10.75 4.42 -12.58
N ALA A 62 -9.53 4.78 -12.18
CA ALA A 62 -9.28 5.95 -11.36
C ALA A 62 -9.57 7.26 -12.12
N GLU A 63 -9.07 7.41 -13.35
CA GLU A 63 -9.30 8.62 -14.17
C GLU A 63 -10.80 8.87 -14.40
N SER A 64 -11.57 7.80 -14.62
CA SER A 64 -13.02 7.89 -14.79
C SER A 64 -13.71 8.38 -13.52
N LEU A 65 -13.38 7.82 -12.36
CA LEU A 65 -13.96 8.24 -11.07
C LEU A 65 -13.59 9.67 -10.70
N TYR A 66 -12.34 10.08 -10.91
CA TYR A 66 -11.92 11.46 -10.66
C TYR A 66 -12.65 12.44 -11.59
N SER A 67 -12.72 12.11 -12.88
CA SER A 67 -13.39 12.96 -13.89
C SER A 67 -14.90 13.09 -13.62
N GLU A 68 -15.59 11.98 -13.33
CA GLU A 68 -17.02 11.97 -13.00
C GLU A 68 -17.34 12.90 -11.82
N ARG A 69 -16.43 12.97 -10.84
CA ARG A 69 -16.60 13.78 -9.63
C ARG A 69 -15.94 15.16 -9.70
N LYS A 70 -15.50 15.57 -10.90
CA LYS A 70 -14.84 16.86 -11.17
C LYS A 70 -13.64 17.11 -10.24
N LEU A 71 -12.84 16.06 -10.01
CA LEU A 71 -11.60 16.13 -9.24
C LEU A 71 -10.44 16.27 -10.22
N SER A 72 -9.61 17.29 -10.04
CA SER A 72 -8.38 17.44 -10.84
C SER A 72 -7.22 16.69 -10.17
N TRP A 73 -6.15 16.40 -10.92
CA TRP A 73 -4.98 15.73 -10.36
C TRP A 73 -3.66 16.20 -10.96
N ILE A 74 -2.60 16.05 -10.18
CA ILE A 74 -1.19 16.22 -10.53
C ILE A 74 -0.49 14.91 -10.19
N ILE A 75 0.13 14.27 -11.18
CA ILE A 75 0.84 12.99 -11.05
C ILE A 75 2.34 13.20 -11.26
N GLY A 76 3.16 12.25 -10.81
CA GLY A 76 4.60 12.35 -10.88
C GLY A 76 5.14 13.53 -10.07
N ALA A 77 4.47 13.92 -8.99
CA ALA A 77 4.81 15.08 -8.19
C ALA A 77 5.56 14.69 -6.91
N HIS A 78 6.60 15.44 -6.60
CA HIS A 78 7.30 15.41 -5.32
C HIS A 78 7.10 16.76 -4.63
N VAL A 79 6.22 16.80 -3.62
CA VAL A 79 6.08 17.98 -2.75
C VAL A 79 7.34 18.08 -1.88
N ASN A 80 8.13 19.13 -2.08
CA ASN A 80 9.41 19.35 -1.37
C ASN A 80 9.31 20.40 -0.26
N LYS A 81 8.33 21.31 -0.33
CA LYS A 81 8.15 22.37 0.66
C LYS A 81 6.67 22.70 0.81
N VAL A 82 6.22 22.81 2.06
CA VAL A 82 4.87 23.28 2.39
C VAL A 82 5.00 24.54 3.25
N GLU A 83 4.31 25.59 2.81
CA GLU A 83 4.21 26.88 3.50
C GLU A 83 2.73 27.19 3.76
N ALA A 84 2.46 28.29 4.47
CA ALA A 84 1.09 28.74 4.69
C ALA A 84 0.38 28.94 3.35
N GLY A 85 -0.62 28.09 3.08
CA GLY A 85 -1.45 28.11 1.88
C GLY A 85 -0.75 27.76 0.56
N LYS A 86 0.48 27.21 0.59
CA LYS A 86 1.25 26.86 -0.63
C LYS A 86 2.02 25.56 -0.51
N ALA A 87 1.93 24.70 -1.51
CA ALA A 87 2.75 23.49 -1.66
C ALA A 87 3.63 23.62 -2.91
N HIS A 88 4.94 23.60 -2.72
CA HIS A 88 5.91 23.56 -3.81
C HIS A 88 6.20 22.12 -4.17
N TYR A 89 6.20 21.81 -5.46
CA TYR A 89 6.45 20.48 -5.95
C TYR A 89 7.34 20.47 -7.18
N GLU A 90 8.00 19.34 -7.38
CA GLU A 90 8.75 19.02 -8.58
C GLU A 90 8.03 17.90 -9.33
N LEU A 91 7.94 18.00 -10.66
CA LEU A 91 7.38 16.97 -11.52
C LEU A 91 8.45 16.04 -12.08
N LEU A 92 8.02 14.90 -12.62
CA LEU A 92 8.89 13.91 -13.25
C LEU A 92 9.70 14.47 -14.43
N ASP A 93 9.23 15.51 -15.10
CA ASP A 93 9.97 16.18 -16.17
C ASP A 93 10.98 17.22 -15.65
N GLY A 94 11.06 17.42 -14.33
CA GLY A 94 11.91 18.40 -13.66
C GLY A 94 11.27 19.78 -13.49
N THR A 95 10.04 19.97 -13.98
CA THR A 95 9.30 21.24 -13.83
C THR A 95 8.96 21.48 -12.36
N MET A 96 9.22 22.69 -11.88
CA MET A 96 8.84 23.14 -10.56
C MET A 96 7.47 23.83 -10.62
N GLY A 97 6.59 23.51 -9.69
CA GLY A 97 5.26 24.09 -9.58
C GLY A 97 4.91 24.50 -8.15
N VAL A 98 3.86 25.31 -8.04
CA VAL A 98 3.28 25.73 -6.76
C VAL A 98 1.77 25.54 -6.85
N GLU A 99 1.22 24.83 -5.88
CA GLU A 99 -0.23 24.72 -5.70
C GLU A 99 -0.64 25.53 -4.47
N GLU A 100 -1.57 26.46 -4.64
CA GLU A 100 -2.16 27.21 -3.53
C GLU A 100 -3.34 26.43 -2.93
N PHE A 101 -3.54 26.51 -1.62
CA PHE A 101 -4.61 25.78 -0.94
C PHE A 101 -5.14 26.54 0.28
N ASP A 102 -6.44 26.43 0.54
CA ASP A 102 -7.05 26.81 1.82
C ASP A 102 -6.92 25.68 2.87
N PHE A 103 -6.94 24.43 2.40
CA PHE A 103 -6.79 23.23 3.20
C PHE A 103 -6.02 22.16 2.43
N ALA A 104 -5.05 21.51 3.08
CA ALA A 104 -4.26 20.43 2.49
C ALA A 104 -4.13 19.25 3.45
N MET A 105 -4.13 18.05 2.89
CA MET A 105 -3.78 16.80 3.56
C MET A 105 -2.81 16.03 2.68
N LEU A 106 -1.59 15.80 3.18
CA LEU A 106 -0.57 15.02 2.50
C LEU A 106 -0.28 13.75 3.29
N ILE A 107 -0.14 12.63 2.57
CA ILE A 107 0.29 11.37 3.16
C ILE A 107 1.82 11.36 3.21
N PRO A 108 2.44 11.24 4.41
CA PRO A 108 3.89 11.22 4.53
C PRO A 108 4.48 9.90 4.02
N PRO A 109 5.78 9.87 3.68
CA PRO A 109 6.49 8.62 3.47
C PRO A 109 6.57 7.83 4.79
N PHE A 110 6.53 6.51 4.71
CA PHE A 110 6.89 5.67 5.86
C PHE A 110 8.41 5.52 5.96
N ALA A 111 8.90 5.58 7.19
CA ALA A 111 10.24 5.15 7.57
C ALA A 111 10.12 4.22 8.79
N GLY A 112 11.18 3.48 9.08
CA GLY A 112 11.30 2.80 10.36
C GLY A 112 11.29 3.78 11.52
N VAL A 113 10.91 3.29 12.70
CA VAL A 113 10.71 4.14 13.89
C VAL A 113 12.02 4.64 14.54
N GLY A 114 13.17 4.40 13.91
CA GLY A 114 14.48 4.85 14.40
C GLY A 114 15.03 4.03 15.57
N LEU A 115 14.73 2.73 15.65
CA LEU A 115 15.29 1.86 16.68
C LEU A 115 16.81 1.72 16.49
N LYS A 116 17.55 1.84 17.59
CA LYS A 116 18.92 1.35 17.68
C LYS A 116 18.92 -0.07 18.23
N ALA A 117 19.87 -0.87 17.79
CA ALA A 117 20.06 -2.22 18.28
C ALA A 117 21.49 -2.43 18.73
N TYR A 118 21.64 -3.11 19.86
CA TYR A 118 22.94 -3.42 20.46
C TYR A 118 23.04 -4.92 20.71
N ASN A 119 24.22 -5.48 20.47
CA ASN A 119 24.48 -6.88 20.82
C ASN A 119 24.78 -7.04 22.32
N LYS A 120 25.06 -8.27 22.77
CA LYS A 120 25.34 -8.58 24.19
C LYS A 120 26.59 -7.86 24.73
N SER A 121 27.50 -7.44 23.86
CA SER A 121 28.71 -6.68 24.20
C SER A 121 28.48 -5.16 24.14
N ALA A 122 27.23 -4.71 24.00
CA ALA A 122 26.83 -3.32 23.82
C ALA A 122 27.37 -2.64 22.54
N GLU A 123 27.76 -3.43 21.53
CA GLU A 123 28.17 -2.90 20.22
C GLU A 123 26.93 -2.59 19.38
N ASP A 124 26.97 -1.49 18.63
CA ASP A 124 25.88 -1.06 17.75
C ASP A 124 25.79 -1.98 16.53
N ILE A 125 24.65 -2.67 16.38
CA ILE A 125 24.31 -3.58 15.29
C ILE A 125 23.13 -3.06 14.47
N THR A 126 22.80 -1.77 14.59
CA THR A 126 21.65 -1.14 13.93
C THR A 126 21.71 -1.34 12.41
N GLU A 127 22.87 -1.11 11.79
CA GLU A 127 23.06 -1.30 10.35
C GLU A 127 23.00 -2.75 9.91
N THR A 128 23.24 -3.70 10.83
CA THR A 128 23.07 -5.13 10.55
C THR A 128 21.59 -5.51 10.47
N LEU A 129 20.76 -4.94 11.35
CA LEU A 129 19.33 -5.28 11.46
C LEU A 129 18.44 -4.46 10.54
N PHE A 130 18.71 -3.18 10.37
CA PHE A 130 17.82 -2.25 9.67
C PHE A 130 18.42 -1.82 8.32
N ALA A 131 17.55 -1.63 7.33
CA ALA A 131 17.91 -0.97 6.08
C ALA A 131 18.07 0.55 6.33
N PRO A 132 18.70 1.32 5.40
CA PRO A 132 18.90 2.77 5.58
C PRO A 132 17.62 3.59 5.83
N ASN A 133 16.47 3.07 5.38
CA ASN A 133 15.15 3.66 5.64
C ASN A 133 14.56 3.28 7.02
N GLY A 134 15.32 2.57 7.85
CA GLY A 134 14.95 2.15 9.21
C GLY A 134 14.07 0.90 9.30
N PHE A 135 13.63 0.32 8.18
CA PHE A 135 12.85 -0.92 8.23
C PHE A 135 13.74 -2.14 8.53
N LEU A 136 13.19 -3.17 9.18
CA LEU A 136 13.95 -4.35 9.54
C LEU A 136 14.21 -5.22 8.30
N LYS A 137 15.47 -5.61 8.08
CA LYS A 137 15.84 -6.59 7.05
C LYS A 137 15.30 -7.98 7.41
N VAL A 138 14.75 -8.65 6.42
CA VAL A 138 14.19 -10.01 6.49
C VAL A 138 14.77 -10.86 5.36
N ASP A 139 14.27 -12.08 5.14
CA ASP A 139 14.75 -13.07 4.17
C ASP A 139 14.43 -12.72 2.71
N ALA A 140 14.78 -11.52 2.28
CA ALA A 140 14.58 -10.99 0.94
C ALA A 140 15.91 -10.86 0.17
N ASN A 141 15.82 -10.79 -1.16
CA ASN A 141 16.97 -10.46 -2.01
C ASN A 141 17.07 -8.94 -2.21
N TYR A 142 17.96 -8.30 -1.44
CA TYR A 142 18.21 -6.85 -1.54
C TYR A 142 19.18 -6.46 -2.67
N ALA A 143 19.69 -7.43 -3.45
CA ALA A 143 20.73 -7.21 -4.46
C ALA A 143 20.21 -7.23 -5.91
N ALA A 144 18.89 -7.18 -6.11
CA ALA A 144 18.28 -7.27 -7.44
C ALA A 144 18.67 -6.12 -8.39
N GLY A 145 18.97 -4.93 -7.85
CA GLY A 145 19.44 -3.79 -8.65
C GLY A 145 18.34 -3.18 -9.52
N ALA A 146 18.56 -3.17 -10.85
CA ALA A 146 17.67 -2.53 -11.81
C ALA A 146 16.28 -3.21 -11.93
N TYR A 147 15.27 -2.43 -12.32
CA TYR A 147 13.86 -2.86 -12.40
C TYR A 147 13.66 -4.13 -13.24
N GLU A 148 14.43 -4.26 -14.32
CA GLU A 148 14.36 -5.36 -15.28
C GLU A 148 14.82 -6.71 -14.68
N ASN A 149 15.57 -6.66 -13.57
CA ASN A 149 16.08 -7.84 -12.88
C ASN A 149 15.17 -8.32 -11.75
N TRP A 150 14.18 -7.52 -11.36
CA TRP A 150 13.34 -7.79 -10.19
C TRP A 150 12.46 -9.01 -10.42
N LYS A 151 12.35 -9.85 -9.39
CA LYS A 151 11.59 -11.09 -9.42
C LYS A 151 10.65 -11.19 -8.23
N ALA A 152 9.55 -11.91 -8.44
CA ALA A 152 8.65 -12.32 -7.36
C ALA A 152 9.40 -13.04 -6.22
N SER A 153 10.42 -13.82 -6.56
CA SER A 153 11.27 -14.56 -5.61
C SER A 153 12.22 -13.70 -4.79
N ASP A 154 12.36 -12.41 -5.11
CA ASP A 154 13.16 -11.48 -4.29
C ASP A 154 12.45 -11.13 -2.98
N TRP A 155 11.12 -11.29 -2.94
CA TRP A 155 10.31 -10.93 -1.78
C TRP A 155 10.39 -11.98 -0.66
N PRO A 156 10.35 -11.53 0.61
CA PRO A 156 10.59 -12.39 1.75
C PRO A 156 9.46 -13.41 1.94
N ARG A 157 9.82 -14.61 2.39
CA ARG A 157 8.87 -15.72 2.58
C ARG A 157 8.57 -15.98 4.05
N THR A 158 9.61 -16.11 4.86
CA THR A 158 9.56 -16.47 6.28
C THR A 158 9.51 -15.25 7.19
N LEU A 159 9.90 -14.09 6.67
CA LEU A 159 9.99 -12.80 7.37
C LEU A 159 10.95 -12.80 8.56
N GLN A 160 11.88 -13.74 8.56
CA GLN A 160 12.94 -13.88 9.55
C GLN A 160 14.12 -13.00 9.15
N ASN A 161 14.79 -12.39 10.13
CA ASN A 161 16.04 -11.69 9.87
C ASN A 161 17.13 -12.69 9.43
N PRO A 162 17.92 -12.40 8.38
CA PRO A 162 18.90 -13.35 7.85
C PRO A 162 20.11 -13.56 8.78
N THR A 163 20.39 -12.63 9.71
CA THR A 163 21.53 -12.72 10.64
C THR A 163 21.12 -13.30 11.99
N TYR A 164 19.94 -12.91 12.49
CA TYR A 164 19.46 -13.28 13.82
C TYR A 164 18.16 -14.08 13.73
N GLY A 165 18.27 -15.40 13.86
CA GLY A 165 17.15 -16.33 13.66
C GLY A 165 16.00 -16.21 14.67
N ASN A 166 16.15 -15.45 15.75
CA ASN A 166 15.09 -15.16 16.72
C ASN A 166 14.40 -13.80 16.48
N ILE A 167 14.71 -13.11 15.38
CA ILE A 167 14.15 -11.79 15.04
C ILE A 167 13.34 -11.90 13.75
N PHE A 168 12.15 -11.31 13.75
CA PHE A 168 11.21 -11.30 12.64
C PHE A 168 10.58 -9.90 12.48
N ALA A 169 10.11 -9.56 11.28
CA ALA A 169 9.29 -8.37 11.06
C ALA A 169 8.10 -8.65 10.14
N VAL A 170 6.94 -8.11 10.49
CA VAL A 170 5.69 -8.29 9.74
C VAL A 170 5.05 -6.95 9.40
N GLY A 171 4.20 -6.94 8.37
CA GLY A 171 3.44 -5.75 7.97
C GLY A 171 4.35 -4.61 7.49
N ILE A 172 4.10 -3.39 7.94
CA ILE A 172 4.86 -2.21 7.48
C ILE A 172 6.34 -2.27 7.89
N ALA A 173 6.68 -2.98 8.97
CA ALA A 173 7.97 -2.92 9.63
C ALA A 173 9.13 -3.60 8.88
N PHE A 174 8.84 -4.57 7.99
CA PHE A 174 9.91 -5.21 7.21
C PHE A 174 10.35 -4.28 6.06
N ALA A 175 11.62 -4.40 5.68
CA ALA A 175 12.20 -3.67 4.56
C ALA A 175 11.86 -4.39 3.24
N PRO A 176 11.07 -3.78 2.33
CA PRO A 176 10.89 -4.32 0.99
C PRO A 176 12.24 -4.41 0.26
N PRO A 177 12.50 -5.48 -0.51
CA PRO A 177 13.74 -5.62 -1.27
C PRO A 177 13.89 -4.54 -2.35
N HIS A 178 12.76 -4.13 -2.92
CA HIS A 178 12.64 -3.08 -3.93
C HIS A 178 11.19 -2.55 -3.96
N PRO A 179 10.93 -1.40 -4.63
CA PRO A 179 9.58 -0.98 -4.99
C PRO A 179 8.82 -2.03 -5.80
N ILE A 180 7.50 -1.87 -5.95
CA ILE A 180 6.71 -2.70 -6.89
C ILE A 180 6.54 -1.95 -8.21
N SER A 181 6.13 -0.68 -8.13
CA SER A 181 6.05 0.20 -9.30
C SER A 181 7.45 0.49 -9.83
N LYS A 182 7.56 0.66 -11.16
CA LYS A 182 8.80 1.07 -11.80
C LYS A 182 9.31 2.37 -11.15
N PRO A 183 10.56 2.40 -10.65
CA PRO A 183 11.14 3.63 -10.12
C PRO A 183 11.22 4.70 -11.18
N MET A 184 10.84 5.90 -10.80
CA MET A 184 10.91 7.09 -11.63
C MET A 184 11.67 8.19 -10.87
N SER A 185 12.45 8.96 -11.61
CA SER A 185 13.20 10.11 -11.12
C SER A 185 13.14 11.25 -12.12
N SER A 186 13.20 12.48 -11.62
CA SER A 186 13.33 13.66 -12.47
C SER A 186 14.76 13.82 -13.00
N PRO A 187 14.99 14.65 -14.03
CA PRO A 187 16.32 15.04 -14.48
C PRO A 187 17.19 15.71 -13.39
N ASN A 188 16.56 16.26 -12.33
CA ASN A 188 17.27 16.87 -11.20
C ASN A 188 17.75 15.85 -10.16
N GLY A 189 17.47 14.56 -10.37
CA GLY A 189 17.86 13.47 -9.46
C GLY A 189 16.87 13.20 -8.33
N THR A 190 15.70 13.85 -8.33
CA THR A 190 14.67 13.62 -7.32
C THR A 190 13.93 12.31 -7.61
N MET A 191 13.96 11.38 -6.65
CA MET A 191 13.18 10.14 -6.73
C MET A 191 11.69 10.43 -6.49
N ILE A 192 10.86 10.10 -7.48
CA ILE A 192 9.40 10.29 -7.45
C ILE A 192 8.74 8.94 -7.74
N THR A 193 8.70 8.10 -6.71
CA THR A 193 8.19 6.73 -6.81
C THR A 193 7.27 6.44 -5.63
N PRO A 194 6.11 5.79 -5.84
CA PRO A 194 5.26 5.33 -4.76
C PRO A 194 5.88 4.10 -4.09
N THR A 195 5.73 3.99 -2.77
CA THR A 195 6.30 2.84 -2.04
C THR A 195 5.30 1.68 -1.98
N PRO A 196 5.76 0.42 -1.85
CA PRO A 196 4.88 -0.74 -1.79
C PRO A 196 3.85 -0.67 -0.66
N PRO A 197 2.55 -0.98 -0.93
CA PRO A 197 1.53 -1.02 0.10
C PRO A 197 1.64 -2.30 0.93
N ARG A 198 1.67 -2.17 2.27
CA ARG A 198 1.60 -3.30 3.21
C ARG A 198 0.26 -3.23 3.95
N THR A 199 -0.81 -3.69 3.29
CA THR A 199 -2.20 -3.55 3.76
C THR A 199 -2.55 -4.52 4.89
N GLY A 200 -3.80 -4.44 5.39
CA GLY A 200 -4.26 -5.22 6.55
C GLY A 200 -4.20 -6.73 6.34
N MET A 201 -4.75 -7.24 5.23
CA MET A 201 -4.79 -8.69 4.95
C MET A 201 -3.37 -9.31 4.82
N PRO A 202 -2.44 -8.76 4.01
CA PRO A 202 -1.04 -9.17 4.02
C PRO A 202 -0.43 -9.15 5.43
N SER A 203 -0.58 -8.05 6.17
CA SER A 203 -0.02 -7.93 7.52
C SER A 203 -0.55 -9.00 8.49
N ALA A 204 -1.83 -9.32 8.41
CA ALA A 204 -2.45 -10.34 9.24
C ALA A 204 -1.97 -11.76 8.88
N MET A 205 -1.84 -12.07 7.60
CA MET A 205 -1.30 -13.36 7.14
C MET A 205 0.17 -13.53 7.53
N MET A 206 0.98 -12.46 7.39
CA MET A 206 2.36 -12.42 7.86
C MET A 206 2.46 -12.69 9.37
N GLY A 207 1.65 -12.00 10.18
CA GLY A 207 1.59 -12.22 11.62
C GLY A 207 1.26 -13.66 12.00
N LYS A 208 0.27 -14.26 11.31
CA LYS A 208 -0.10 -15.67 11.52
C LYS A 208 1.02 -16.64 11.15
N ALA A 209 1.67 -16.45 10.00
CA ALA A 209 2.75 -17.32 9.56
C ALA A 209 3.94 -17.25 10.52
N VAL A 210 4.39 -16.05 10.88
CA VAL A 210 5.50 -15.86 11.82
C VAL A 210 5.18 -16.43 13.20
N ALA A 211 3.98 -16.17 13.74
CA ALA A 211 3.60 -16.70 15.05
C ALA A 211 3.61 -18.23 15.09
N ARG A 212 3.10 -18.90 14.05
CA ARG A 212 3.13 -20.36 13.96
C ARG A 212 4.55 -20.91 13.79
N SER A 213 5.35 -20.28 12.94
CA SER A 213 6.78 -20.62 12.78
C SER A 213 7.54 -20.53 14.10
N ILE A 214 7.30 -19.49 14.90
CA ILE A 214 7.93 -19.34 16.23
C ILE A 214 7.50 -20.47 17.16
N VAL A 215 6.21 -20.83 17.18
CA VAL A 215 5.72 -21.96 17.99
C VAL A 215 6.40 -23.28 17.59
N ASP A 216 6.50 -23.55 16.29
CA ASP A 216 7.16 -24.77 15.80
C ASP A 216 8.65 -24.77 16.14
N MET A 217 9.32 -23.63 16.05
CA MET A 217 10.73 -23.48 16.43
C MET A 217 10.96 -23.71 17.92
N ILE A 218 10.06 -23.22 18.78
CA ILE A 218 10.08 -23.51 20.22
C ILE A 218 9.91 -25.01 20.47
N ASN A 219 9.10 -25.69 19.64
CA ASN A 219 8.86 -27.14 19.71
C ASN A 219 9.93 -28.00 19.00
N GLY A 220 11.03 -27.39 18.52
CA GLY A 220 12.18 -28.11 17.99
C GLY A 220 12.39 -28.01 16.48
N ALA A 221 11.57 -27.26 15.74
CA ALA A 221 11.87 -26.95 14.34
C ALA A 221 13.14 -26.07 14.25
N THR A 222 14.04 -26.40 13.33
CA THR A 222 15.32 -25.67 13.19
C THR A 222 15.21 -24.38 12.39
N LYS A 223 14.10 -24.18 11.67
CA LYS A 223 13.83 -23.04 10.78
C LYS A 223 12.33 -22.70 10.78
N PRO A 224 11.92 -21.51 10.32
CA PRO A 224 10.52 -21.17 10.12
C PRO A 224 9.80 -22.18 9.20
N THR A 225 8.61 -22.61 9.62
CA THR A 225 7.81 -23.66 8.96
C THR A 225 6.67 -23.12 8.11
N HIS A 226 6.28 -21.86 8.32
CA HIS A 226 5.21 -21.18 7.60
C HIS A 226 5.72 -19.96 6.85
N THR A 227 5.11 -19.68 5.70
CA THR A 227 5.47 -18.57 4.82
C THR A 227 4.30 -17.64 4.53
N ALA A 228 4.61 -16.37 4.27
CA ALA A 228 3.66 -15.35 3.87
C ALA A 228 4.36 -14.34 2.94
N CYS A 229 4.55 -14.74 1.67
CA CYS A 229 5.16 -13.90 0.64
C CYS A 229 4.14 -13.05 -0.11
N MET A 230 4.41 -11.75 -0.30
CA MET A 230 3.53 -10.83 -1.04
C MET A 230 3.36 -11.20 -2.53
N ALA A 231 4.25 -12.02 -3.08
CA ALA A 231 4.12 -12.59 -4.43
C ALA A 231 3.27 -13.88 -4.48
N GLU A 232 2.83 -14.39 -3.33
CA GLU A 232 2.03 -15.62 -3.21
C GLU A 232 0.72 -15.41 -2.44
N MET A 233 0.38 -14.15 -2.15
CA MET A 233 -0.81 -13.80 -1.40
C MET A 233 -1.56 -12.66 -2.08
N GLY A 234 -2.86 -12.60 -1.84
CA GLY A 234 -3.70 -11.50 -2.30
C GLY A 234 -3.80 -10.37 -1.28
N ALA A 235 -4.41 -9.28 -1.71
CA ALA A 235 -4.91 -8.24 -0.83
C ALA A 235 -6.33 -7.83 -1.26
N ALA A 236 -7.17 -7.53 -0.28
CA ALA A 236 -8.42 -6.83 -0.47
C ALA A 236 -8.29 -5.40 0.06
N CYS A 237 -8.73 -4.42 -0.72
CA CYS A 237 -8.82 -3.02 -0.33
C CYS A 237 -10.24 -2.54 -0.52
N VAL A 238 -10.81 -1.89 0.49
CA VAL A 238 -12.14 -1.27 0.39
C VAL A 238 -12.01 0.19 0.78
N ALA A 239 -11.96 1.05 -0.23
CA ALA A 239 -11.84 2.50 -0.09
C ALA A 239 -13.23 3.14 -0.10
N SER A 240 -13.62 3.80 1.00
CA SER A 240 -14.89 4.54 1.03
C SER A 240 -14.86 5.67 0.01
N ALA A 241 -15.94 5.85 -0.73
CA ALA A 241 -16.17 6.96 -1.64
C ALA A 241 -17.45 7.75 -1.30
N GLY A 242 -17.92 7.57 -0.05
CA GLY A 242 -19.10 8.24 0.51
C GLY A 242 -19.80 7.38 1.55
N LYS A 243 -20.35 8.02 2.59
CA LYS A 243 -21.01 7.34 3.72
C LYS A 243 -22.51 7.59 3.70
N GLY A 244 -23.29 6.51 3.69
CA GLY A 244 -24.74 6.60 3.79
C GLY A 244 -25.38 5.22 3.86
N LEU A 245 -26.52 5.11 4.55
CA LEU A 245 -27.21 3.84 4.74
C LEU A 245 -27.66 3.22 3.39
N PHE A 246 -28.17 4.06 2.50
CA PHE A 246 -28.62 3.67 1.15
C PHE A 246 -27.85 4.36 0.02
N SER A 247 -27.05 5.37 0.34
CA SER A 247 -26.29 6.19 -0.61
C SER A 247 -24.77 6.07 -0.44
N GLY A 248 -24.32 5.21 0.47
CA GLY A 248 -22.90 4.93 0.65
C GLY A 248 -22.30 4.29 -0.60
N THR A 249 -21.05 4.62 -0.91
CA THR A 249 -20.31 4.01 -2.02
C THR A 249 -18.90 3.68 -1.56
N ALA A 250 -18.34 2.59 -2.04
CA ALA A 250 -16.93 2.27 -1.83
C ALA A 250 -16.39 1.56 -3.06
N ALA A 251 -15.12 1.81 -3.39
CA ALA A 251 -14.35 1.01 -4.30
C ALA A 251 -13.81 -0.20 -3.55
N ALA A 252 -14.32 -1.39 -3.86
CA ALA A 252 -13.83 -2.66 -3.37
C ALA A 252 -12.97 -3.31 -4.44
N MET A 253 -11.73 -3.64 -4.09
CA MET A 253 -10.75 -4.17 -5.03
C MET A 253 -10.05 -5.36 -4.38
N THR A 254 -9.90 -6.44 -5.14
CA THR A 254 -9.00 -7.54 -4.79
C THR A 254 -7.88 -7.61 -5.80
N VAL A 255 -6.73 -8.11 -5.35
CA VAL A 255 -5.56 -8.27 -6.20
C VAL A 255 -4.81 -9.51 -5.78
N TYR A 256 -4.38 -10.32 -6.75
CA TYR A 256 -3.60 -11.51 -6.51
C TYR A 256 -2.59 -11.79 -7.63
N PRO A 257 -1.30 -11.99 -7.31
CA PRO A 257 -0.65 -11.62 -6.05
C PRO A 257 -0.49 -10.10 -5.89
N VAL A 258 -0.15 -9.64 -4.68
CA VAL A 258 0.13 -8.22 -4.43
C VAL A 258 1.34 -7.75 -5.22
N VAL A 259 2.44 -8.49 -5.13
CA VAL A 259 3.65 -8.28 -5.95
C VAL A 259 3.47 -9.05 -7.25
N PRO A 260 3.58 -8.41 -8.43
CA PRO A 260 3.45 -9.11 -9.71
C PRO A 260 4.44 -10.25 -9.86
N ASP A 261 3.96 -11.37 -10.42
CA ASP A 261 4.77 -12.51 -10.83
C ASP A 261 4.53 -12.75 -12.33
N PHE A 262 5.43 -12.20 -13.16
CA PHE A 262 5.35 -12.31 -14.62
C PHE A 262 5.79 -13.69 -15.14
N GLU A 263 6.51 -14.48 -14.35
CA GLU A 263 6.86 -15.86 -14.70
C GLU A 263 5.63 -16.76 -14.58
N LYS A 264 4.86 -16.60 -13.50
CA LYS A 264 3.63 -17.36 -13.25
C LYS A 264 2.40 -16.83 -13.98
N TYR A 265 2.30 -15.51 -14.14
CA TYR A 265 1.18 -14.82 -14.80
C TYR A 265 1.69 -13.95 -15.95
N PRO A 266 1.98 -14.54 -17.13
CA PRO A 266 2.52 -13.80 -18.27
C PRO A 266 1.66 -12.59 -18.68
N GLY A 267 2.33 -11.49 -19.05
CA GLY A 267 1.69 -10.25 -19.52
C GLY A 267 1.33 -9.28 -18.39
N ILE A 268 0.37 -9.63 -17.53
CA ILE A 268 -0.16 -8.72 -16.50
C ILE A 268 0.45 -8.94 -15.10
N GLY A 269 1.20 -10.02 -14.90
CA GLY A 269 1.85 -10.36 -13.63
C GLY A 269 0.89 -10.76 -12.50
N ARG A 270 -0.41 -10.88 -12.79
CA ARG A 270 -1.46 -11.17 -11.80
C ARG A 270 -2.53 -12.09 -12.35
N ASP A 271 -3.23 -12.77 -11.44
CA ASP A 271 -4.39 -13.58 -11.77
C ASP A 271 -5.62 -12.67 -11.97
N ILE A 272 -6.10 -12.57 -13.20
CA ILE A 272 -7.26 -11.74 -13.56
C ILE A 272 -8.57 -12.23 -12.94
N LYS A 273 -8.67 -13.52 -12.59
CA LYS A 273 -9.87 -14.08 -11.96
C LYS A 273 -9.99 -13.67 -10.49
N MET A 274 -8.85 -13.42 -9.85
CA MET A 274 -8.76 -13.01 -8.45
C MET A 274 -8.46 -11.51 -8.28
N THR A 275 -8.24 -10.79 -9.39
CA THR A 275 -8.02 -9.34 -9.40
C THR A 275 -9.26 -8.63 -9.92
N THR A 276 -10.16 -8.25 -9.01
CA THR A 276 -11.46 -7.66 -9.33
C THR A 276 -11.57 -6.25 -8.78
N GLY A 277 -12.44 -5.44 -9.40
CA GLY A 277 -12.73 -4.08 -8.94
C GLY A 277 -14.21 -3.78 -9.12
N GLU A 278 -14.87 -3.36 -8.05
CA GLU A 278 -16.27 -2.94 -8.07
C GLU A 278 -16.44 -1.66 -7.27
N ILE A 279 -17.36 -0.80 -7.71
CA ILE A 279 -17.78 0.37 -6.95
C ILE A 279 -19.28 0.29 -6.67
N GLY A 280 -19.65 0.50 -5.41
CA GLY A 280 -21.07 0.54 -5.06
C GLY A 280 -21.35 0.43 -3.57
N LEU A 281 -22.64 0.28 -3.26
CA LEU A 281 -23.17 0.20 -1.90
C LEU A 281 -22.75 -1.10 -1.19
N ALA A 282 -22.57 -2.20 -1.93
CA ALA A 282 -22.08 -3.45 -1.37
C ALA A 282 -20.71 -3.28 -0.71
N GLY A 283 -19.77 -2.61 -1.39
CA GLY A 283 -18.45 -2.29 -0.84
C GLY A 283 -18.54 -1.44 0.43
N HIS A 284 -19.46 -0.47 0.48
CA HIS A 284 -19.69 0.37 1.66
C HIS A 284 -20.07 -0.48 2.89
N TRP A 285 -21.02 -1.39 2.72
CA TRP A 285 -21.46 -2.29 3.79
C TRP A 285 -20.40 -3.31 4.18
N ILE A 286 -19.64 -3.85 3.22
CA ILE A 286 -18.49 -4.72 3.50
C ILE A 286 -17.49 -3.99 4.38
N LYS A 287 -17.13 -2.74 4.05
CA LYS A 287 -16.22 -1.92 4.89
C LYS A 287 -16.76 -1.74 6.31
N HIS A 288 -18.05 -1.42 6.43
CA HIS A 288 -18.70 -1.23 7.72
C HIS A 288 -18.66 -2.52 8.56
N PHE A 289 -19.00 -3.66 7.95
CA PHE A 289 -18.92 -4.97 8.61
C PHE A 289 -17.49 -5.30 9.04
N LEU A 290 -16.50 -5.13 8.15
CA LEU A 290 -15.09 -5.40 8.45
C LEU A 290 -14.57 -4.55 9.61
N HIS A 291 -15.00 -3.29 9.74
CA HIS A 291 -14.66 -2.44 10.87
C HIS A 291 -15.06 -3.08 12.21
N PHE A 292 -16.31 -3.52 12.34
CA PHE A 292 -16.79 -4.14 13.57
C PHE A 292 -16.24 -5.55 13.77
N ALA A 293 -16.12 -6.34 12.70
CA ALA A 293 -15.54 -7.68 12.76
C ALA A 293 -14.09 -7.63 13.24
N PHE A 294 -13.29 -6.69 12.74
CA PHE A 294 -11.91 -6.48 13.18
C PHE A 294 -11.85 -6.07 14.66
N ILE A 295 -12.67 -5.11 15.10
CA ILE A 295 -12.69 -4.69 16.52
C ILE A 295 -13.14 -5.85 17.43
N TRP A 296 -14.12 -6.64 17.00
CA TRP A 296 -14.57 -7.83 17.72
C TRP A 296 -13.44 -8.82 17.91
N LYS A 297 -12.70 -9.07 16.83
CA LYS A 297 -11.55 -9.95 16.79
C LYS A 297 -10.39 -9.45 17.64
N ALA A 298 -10.05 -8.18 17.54
CA ALA A 298 -9.00 -7.54 18.33
C ALA A 298 -9.29 -7.57 19.84
N LYS A 299 -10.58 -7.57 20.22
CA LYS A 299 -11.03 -7.73 21.61
C LYS A 299 -11.14 -9.19 22.07
N LEU A 300 -10.77 -10.16 21.23
CA LEU A 300 -10.82 -11.61 21.51
C LEU A 300 -12.20 -12.08 22.00
N LYS A 301 -13.27 -11.46 21.52
CA LYS A 301 -14.64 -11.80 21.90
C LYS A 301 -15.05 -13.19 21.40
N PRO A 302 -16.11 -13.82 21.95
CA PRO A 302 -16.54 -15.15 21.51
C PRO A 302 -16.62 -15.29 19.99
N PHE A 303 -16.16 -16.44 19.50
CA PHE A 303 -16.06 -16.77 18.07
C PHE A 303 -15.11 -15.91 17.24
N TRP A 304 -14.21 -15.11 17.85
CA TRP A 304 -13.26 -14.30 17.09
C TRP A 304 -12.38 -15.10 16.10
N THR A 305 -12.13 -16.39 16.39
CA THR A 305 -11.30 -17.28 15.57
C THR A 305 -11.93 -17.65 14.23
N ILE A 306 -13.26 -17.55 14.08
CA ILE A 306 -13.96 -17.84 12.81
C ILE A 306 -13.96 -16.64 11.87
N ILE A 307 -13.65 -15.44 12.37
CA ILE A 307 -13.59 -14.22 11.55
C ILE A 307 -12.34 -14.32 10.67
N PRO A 308 -12.47 -14.33 9.33
CA PRO A 308 -11.33 -14.43 8.43
C PRO A 308 -10.38 -13.22 8.57
N GLU A 309 -9.21 -13.33 7.95
CA GLU A 309 -8.36 -12.14 7.72
C GLU A 309 -8.83 -11.34 6.51
#